data_AF-A0ABC8WM18-F1
#
_entry.id   AF-A0ABC8WM18-F1
#
_cell.length_a   1.000
_cell.length_b   1.000
_cell.length_c   1.000
_cell.angle_alpha   90.00
_cell.angle_beta   90.00
_cell.angle_gamma   90.00
#
_symmetry.space_group_name_H-M   'P 1'
#
loop_
_entity.id
_entity.type
_entity.pdbx_description
1 polymer ?
#
loop_
_entity_poly.entity_id
_entity_poly.type
_entity_poly.pdbx_seq_one_letter_code
_entity_poly.pdbx_strand_id
1 'polypeptide(L)'
;MTLMAAFRAAKIPCTLPPKRGKATASGDPSAGDAKGKAPPPPWCVYLIASSRIPRTYVGVTTDFPRRLRQHNGELKGGAKAASAGRPWNLACLVEGFVNRSEACEFESKWKNISRKMARKRTEPSVESVLQHRQAALSRAVGIKL
;
A
#
# COMPACT_ATOMS: atom_id res chain seq x y z
N MET A 1 -13.57 4.13 -23.31
CA MET A 1 -12.81 3.01 -22.71
C MET A 1 -12.81 3.19 -21.20
N THR A 2 -13.77 2.55 -20.53
CA THR A 2 -14.06 2.76 -19.11
C THR A 2 -13.19 1.82 -18.27
N LEU A 3 -12.19 2.36 -17.56
CA LEU A 3 -11.40 1.62 -16.56
C LEU A 3 -12.26 1.37 -15.32
N MET A 4 -13.23 0.45 -15.42
CA MET A 4 -13.85 -0.19 -14.26
C MET A 4 -13.16 -1.53 -14.03
N ALA A 5 -12.12 -1.53 -13.21
CA ALA A 5 -11.68 -2.74 -12.52
C ALA A 5 -11.54 -2.36 -11.04
N ALA A 6 -12.63 -2.61 -10.34
CA ALA A 6 -12.80 -2.33 -8.93
C ALA A 6 -11.73 -3.05 -8.09
N PHE A 7 -11.09 -2.25 -7.23
CA PHE A 7 -10.76 -2.55 -5.85
C PHE A 7 -10.96 -4.01 -5.41
N ARG A 8 -9.86 -4.71 -5.21
CA ARG A 8 -9.82 -5.83 -4.25
C ARG A 8 -9.16 -5.34 -2.96
N ALA A 9 -10.02 -4.96 -2.02
CA ALA A 9 -9.66 -4.91 -0.61
C ALA A 9 -9.53 -6.35 -0.12
N ALA A 10 -8.31 -6.87 -0.03
CA ALA A 10 -8.09 -8.16 0.61
C ALA A 10 -8.11 -7.91 2.13
N LYS A 11 -9.26 -8.14 2.78
CA LYS A 11 -9.31 -8.35 4.23
C LYS A 11 -8.54 -9.64 4.49
N ILE A 12 -7.29 -9.54 4.91
CA ILE A 12 -6.55 -10.71 5.40
C ILE A 12 -7.19 -11.07 6.75
N PRO A 13 -7.75 -12.27 6.93
CA PRO A 13 -8.12 -12.73 8.26
C PRO A 13 -6.85 -12.79 9.11
N CYS A 14 -6.84 -12.09 10.25
CA CYS A 14 -5.73 -12.08 11.19
C CYS A 14 -5.44 -13.50 11.69
N THR A 15 -4.55 -14.22 11.02
CA THR A 15 -3.88 -15.41 11.57
C THR A 15 -2.42 -15.38 11.16
N LEU A 16 -1.68 -14.40 11.67
CA LEU A 16 -0.23 -14.53 11.79
C LEU A 16 0.08 -14.78 13.28
N PRO A 17 0.79 -15.88 13.61
CA PRO A 17 1.15 -16.18 14.98
C PRO A 17 2.10 -15.11 15.53
N PRO A 18 1.98 -14.71 16.81
CA PRO A 18 2.82 -13.68 17.40
C PRO A 18 4.28 -14.15 17.45
N LYS A 19 5.13 -13.57 16.60
CA LYS A 19 6.59 -13.69 16.75
C LYS A 19 7.03 -12.72 17.84
N ARG A 20 7.25 -13.28 19.04
CA ARG A 20 7.90 -12.62 20.17
C ARG A 20 9.27 -12.10 19.75
N GLY A 21 9.46 -10.78 19.76
CA GLY A 21 10.73 -10.14 19.38
C GLY A 21 10.73 -8.63 19.60
N LYS A 22 11.07 -8.24 20.84
CA LYS A 22 11.54 -6.94 21.34
C LYS A 22 11.83 -5.84 20.28
N ALA A 23 11.12 -4.71 20.33
CA ALA A 23 11.58 -3.45 19.77
C ALA A 23 11.09 -2.24 20.59
N THR A 24 12.05 -1.51 21.14
CA THR A 24 11.93 -0.27 21.90
C THR A 24 12.06 0.94 20.95
N ALA A 25 11.35 2.03 21.27
CA ALA A 25 11.54 3.42 20.81
C ALA A 25 11.30 3.69 19.30
N SER A 26 10.72 4.79 18.84
CA SER A 26 10.34 6.08 19.42
C SER A 26 9.56 6.88 18.36
N GLY A 27 8.63 7.75 18.76
CA GLY A 27 8.15 8.85 17.92
C GLY A 27 6.63 9.09 17.89
N ASP A 28 6.04 9.44 19.03
CA ASP A 28 4.89 10.37 19.14
C ASP A 28 5.43 11.67 19.81
N PRO A 29 4.75 12.84 19.83
CA PRO A 29 3.33 13.12 19.51
C PRO A 29 3.08 14.42 18.69
N SER A 30 1.84 14.69 18.27
CA SER A 30 1.18 15.98 18.64
C SER A 30 -0.33 15.99 18.38
N ALA A 31 -1.04 16.64 19.30
CA ALA A 31 -2.47 16.68 19.52
C ALA A 31 -3.20 17.78 18.73
N GLY A 32 -4.52 17.62 18.60
CA GLY A 32 -5.45 18.66 18.11
C GLY A 32 -6.89 18.16 18.04
N ASP A 33 -7.65 18.47 19.09
CA ASP A 33 -9.11 18.58 19.18
C ASP A 33 -10.01 17.35 19.36
N ALA A 34 -10.91 17.51 20.33
CA ALA A 34 -11.77 16.52 20.95
C ALA A 34 -13.11 16.36 20.20
N LYS A 35 -13.39 15.15 19.71
CA LYS A 35 -14.74 14.62 19.46
C LYS A 35 -14.64 13.10 19.43
N GLY A 36 -15.53 12.40 20.16
CA GLY A 36 -15.48 10.96 20.51
C GLY A 36 -14.57 10.10 19.63
N LYS A 37 -13.37 9.76 20.14
CA LYS A 37 -12.35 9.09 19.34
C LYS A 37 -12.77 7.65 19.05
N ALA A 38 -13.21 7.40 17.81
CA ALA A 38 -13.15 6.08 17.22
C ALA A 38 -11.73 5.50 17.43
N PRO A 39 -11.59 4.17 17.66
CA PRO A 39 -10.28 3.56 17.80
C PRO A 39 -9.37 3.98 16.62
N PRO A 40 -8.06 4.16 16.86
CA PRO A 40 -7.14 4.60 15.82
C PRO A 40 -7.31 3.69 14.60
N PRO A 41 -7.40 4.26 13.38
CA PRO A 41 -7.62 3.45 12.20
C PRO A 41 -6.49 2.43 12.06
N PRO A 42 -6.82 1.17 11.73
CA PRO A 42 -5.82 0.11 11.63
C PRO A 42 -4.76 0.47 10.60
N TRP A 43 -3.57 -0.11 10.77
CA TRP A 43 -2.53 0.05 9.77
C TRP A 43 -2.96 -0.61 8.46
N CYS A 44 -2.65 0.04 7.34
CA CYS A 44 -2.93 -0.47 6.01
C CYS A 44 -1.71 -0.36 5.09
N VAL A 45 -1.62 -1.30 4.15
CA VAL A 45 -0.64 -1.30 3.07
C VAL A 45 -1.38 -1.02 1.77
N TYR A 46 -0.93 -0.02 1.04
CA TYR A 46 -1.55 0.38 -0.21
C TYR A 46 -0.59 0.24 -1.38
N LEU A 47 -1.16 -0.08 -2.54
CA LEU A 47 -0.53 -0.02 -3.85
C LEU A 47 -1.27 1.01 -4.68
N ILE A 48 -0.57 2.05 -5.10
CA ILE A 48 -1.06 3.02 -6.09
C ILE A 48 -0.28 2.87 -7.39
N ALA A 49 -0.95 3.14 -8.50
CA ALA A 49 -0.35 3.14 -9.82
C ALA A 49 -0.62 4.47 -10.53
N SER A 50 0.35 4.91 -11.30
CA SER A 50 0.17 6.06 -12.18
C SER A 50 -0.68 5.65 -13.38
N SER A 51 -1.60 6.52 -13.78
CA SER A 51 -2.33 6.33 -15.05
C SER A 51 -1.49 6.64 -16.29
N ARG A 52 -0.39 7.39 -16.13
CA ARG A 52 0.38 7.94 -17.25
C ARG A 52 1.67 7.19 -17.53
N ILE A 53 2.30 6.68 -16.48
CA ILE A 53 3.60 6.03 -16.57
C ILE A 53 3.55 4.65 -15.93
N PRO A 54 4.34 3.67 -16.40
CA PRO A 54 4.40 2.31 -15.86
C PRO A 54 5.11 2.28 -14.51
N ARG A 55 4.60 3.01 -13.52
CA ARG A 55 5.14 3.12 -12.17
C ARG A 55 4.06 2.84 -11.14
N THR A 56 4.49 2.11 -10.11
CA THR A 56 3.69 1.76 -8.95
C THR A 56 4.41 2.18 -7.69
N TYR A 57 3.65 2.57 -6.68
CA TYR A 57 4.16 2.86 -5.35
C TYR A 57 3.45 1.97 -4.32
N VAL A 58 4.24 1.38 -3.43
CA VAL A 58 3.73 0.61 -2.28
C VAL A 58 4.17 1.33 -1.02
N GLY A 59 3.24 1.54 -0.10
CA GLY A 59 3.55 2.13 1.19
C GLY A 59 2.56 1.73 2.28
N VAL A 60 2.88 2.15 3.50
CA VAL A 60 2.11 1.89 4.71
C VAL A 60 1.51 3.21 5.22
N THR A 61 0.27 3.21 5.67
CA THR A 61 -0.40 4.38 6.28
C THR A 61 -1.52 3.93 7.21
N THR A 62 -1.92 4.79 8.14
CA THR A 62 -3.16 4.63 8.91
C THR A 62 -4.33 5.39 8.29
N ASP A 63 -4.02 6.34 7.40
CA ASP A 63 -4.99 7.17 6.69
C ASP A 63 -4.63 7.19 5.20
N PHE A 64 -5.31 6.33 4.43
CA PHE A 64 -5.11 6.20 2.99
C PHE A 64 -5.67 7.38 2.20
N PRO A 65 -6.92 7.85 2.42
CA PRO A 65 -7.49 8.97 1.68
C PRO A 65 -6.61 10.22 1.75
N ARG A 66 -6.14 10.59 2.94
CA ARG A 66 -5.23 11.74 3.09
C ARG A 66 -3.92 11.52 2.36
N ARG A 67 -3.36 10.31 2.43
CA ARG A 67 -2.08 9.97 1.79
C ARG A 67 -2.20 10.00 0.25
N LEU A 68 -3.31 9.54 -0.31
CA LEU A 68 -3.56 9.60 -1.76
C LEU A 68 -3.62 11.06 -2.24
N ARG A 69 -4.33 11.92 -1.52
CA ARG A 69 -4.42 13.36 -1.82
C ARG A 69 -3.05 14.06 -1.73
N GLN A 70 -2.18 13.64 -0.80
CA GLN A 70 -0.79 14.10 -0.75
C GLN A 70 0.03 13.65 -1.98
N HIS A 71 -0.12 12.39 -2.41
CA HIS A 71 0.52 11.87 -3.63
C HIS A 71 0.05 12.61 -4.89
N ASN A 72 -1.23 12.96 -4.97
CA ASN A 72 -1.81 13.76 -6.05
C ASN A 72 -1.54 15.26 -5.92
N GLY A 73 -0.99 15.72 -4.80
CA GLY A 73 -0.59 17.12 -4.60
C GLY A 73 -1.70 18.07 -4.18
N GLU A 74 -2.87 17.53 -3.85
CA GLU A 74 -3.97 18.31 -3.27
C GLU A 74 -3.65 18.76 -1.85
N LEU A 75 -2.80 18.01 -1.13
CA LEU A 75 -2.37 18.31 0.23
C LEU A 75 -0.85 18.45 0.33
N LYS A 76 -0.39 19.33 1.23
CA LYS A 76 1.02 19.47 1.58
C LYS A 76 1.57 18.21 2.27
N GLY A 77 2.86 17.96 2.13
CA GLY A 77 3.54 16.80 2.74
C GLY A 77 3.62 15.53 1.88
N GLY A 78 3.29 15.61 0.59
CA GLY A 78 3.54 14.55 -0.38
C GLY A 78 5.02 14.44 -0.76
N ALA A 79 5.46 13.23 -1.14
CA ALA A 79 6.82 13.01 -1.62
C ALA A 79 7.06 13.74 -2.95
N LYS A 80 8.15 14.51 -3.06
CA LYS A 80 8.53 15.21 -4.31
C LYS A 80 8.65 14.25 -5.50
N ALA A 81 9.16 13.04 -5.27
CA ALA A 81 9.27 12.01 -6.31
C ALA A 81 7.92 11.46 -6.81
N ALA A 82 6.83 11.63 -6.04
CA ALA A 82 5.50 11.22 -6.46
C ALA A 82 4.83 12.22 -7.42
N SER A 83 5.37 13.44 -7.61
CA SER A 83 4.76 14.42 -8.51
C SER A 83 4.78 13.97 -9.97
N ALA A 84 5.84 13.29 -10.41
CA ALA A 84 6.03 12.87 -11.80
C ALA A 84 5.04 11.79 -12.27
N GLY A 85 4.41 11.06 -11.35
CA GLY A 85 3.48 9.97 -11.65
C GLY A 85 2.01 10.32 -11.49
N ARG A 86 1.66 11.59 -11.27
CA ARG A 86 0.25 12.01 -11.10
C ARG A 86 -0.52 11.88 -12.43
N PRO A 87 -1.82 11.54 -12.40
CA PRO A 87 -2.60 11.14 -11.23
C PRO A 87 -2.31 9.69 -10.81
N TRP A 88 -2.24 9.51 -9.49
CA TRP A 88 -2.15 8.19 -8.85
C TRP A 88 -3.55 7.67 -8.54
N ASN A 89 -3.79 6.42 -8.92
CA ASN A 89 -5.01 5.70 -8.60
C ASN A 89 -4.71 4.56 -7.63
N LEU A 90 -5.67 4.27 -6.75
CA LEU A 90 -5.61 3.10 -5.89
C LEU A 90 -5.77 1.84 -6.73
N ALA A 91 -4.76 0.96 -6.68
CA ALA A 91 -4.80 -0.35 -7.33
C ALA A 91 -5.16 -1.46 -6.33
N CYS A 92 -4.61 -1.41 -5.11
CA CYS A 92 -4.95 -2.36 -4.06
C CYS A 92 -4.75 -1.75 -2.67
N LEU A 93 -5.64 -2.10 -1.74
CA LEU A 93 -5.58 -1.72 -0.34
C LEU A 93 -5.70 -2.98 0.51
N VAL A 94 -4.76 -3.15 1.44
CA VAL A 94 -4.72 -4.26 2.40
C VAL A 94 -4.85 -3.65 3.79
N GLU A 95 -5.95 -3.96 4.46
CA GLU A 95 -6.28 -3.42 5.79
C GLU A 95 -6.33 -4.55 6.82
N GLY A 96 -6.33 -4.18 8.10
CA GLY A 96 -6.45 -5.13 9.21
C GLY A 96 -5.14 -5.42 9.94
N PHE A 97 -4.07 -4.65 9.69
CA PHE A 97 -2.84 -4.78 10.46
C PHE A 97 -2.99 -4.09 11.82
N VAL A 98 -2.63 -4.79 12.89
CA VAL A 98 -2.72 -4.27 14.26
C VAL A 98 -1.59 -3.29 14.52
N ASN A 99 -0.39 -3.61 14.01
CA ASN A 99 0.83 -2.85 14.28
C ASN A 99 1.50 -2.37 12.99
N ARG A 100 2.24 -1.26 13.11
CA ARG A 100 3.09 -0.75 12.01
C ARG A 100 4.08 -1.80 11.52
N SER A 101 4.66 -2.58 12.45
CA SER A 101 5.65 -3.61 12.13
C SER A 101 5.08 -4.68 11.20
N GLU A 102 3.88 -5.18 11.47
CA GLU A 102 3.21 -6.18 10.62
C GLU A 102 2.95 -5.63 9.21
N ALA A 103 2.50 -4.38 9.12
CA ALA A 103 2.28 -3.72 7.83
C ALA A 103 3.59 -3.53 7.05
N CYS A 104 4.68 -3.13 7.73
CA CYS A 104 6.01 -2.99 7.14
C CYS A 104 6.61 -4.34 6.70
N GLU A 105 6.40 -5.40 7.47
CA GLU A 105 6.80 -6.76 7.12
C GLU A 105 6.07 -7.25 5.88
N PHE A 106 4.76 -7.02 5.81
CA PHE A 106 3.96 -7.34 4.64
C PHE A 106 4.42 -6.56 3.40
N GLU A 107 4.65 -5.25 3.53
CA GLU A 107 5.20 -4.41 2.48
C GLU A 107 6.54 -4.96 1.97
N SER A 108 7.44 -5.30 2.89
CA SER A 108 8.77 -5.85 2.58
C SER A 108 8.68 -7.20 1.88
N LYS A 109 7.78 -8.08 2.35
CA LYS A 109 7.48 -9.38 1.73
C LYS A 109 6.96 -9.21 0.31
N TRP A 110 5.99 -8.30 0.10
CA TRP A 110 5.44 -8.01 -1.21
C TRP A 110 6.49 -7.45 -2.17
N LYS A 111 7.32 -6.50 -1.71
CA LYS A 111 8.46 -5.98 -2.49
C LYS A 111 9.48 -7.07 -2.81
N ASN A 112 9.75 -7.99 -1.89
CA ASN A 112 10.68 -9.10 -2.10
C ASN A 112 10.16 -10.08 -3.16
N ILE A 113 8.91 -10.53 -3.04
CA ILE A 113 8.27 -11.41 -4.02
C ILE A 113 8.27 -10.75 -5.40
N SER A 114 7.88 -9.48 -5.48
CA SER A 114 7.85 -8.74 -6.75
C SER A 114 9.24 -8.59 -7.40
N ARG A 115 10.32 -8.52 -6.60
CA ARG A 115 11.70 -8.51 -7.11
C ARG A 115 12.16 -9.89 -7.58
N LYS A 116 11.75 -10.97 -6.90
CA LYS A 116 12.11 -12.35 -7.25
C LYS A 116 11.33 -12.89 -8.44
N MET A 117 10.17 -12.32 -8.76
CA MET A 117 9.40 -12.71 -9.93
C MET A 117 10.10 -12.25 -11.21
N ALA A 118 10.22 -13.15 -12.18
CA ALA A 118 10.73 -12.83 -13.50
C ALA A 118 9.86 -11.74 -14.14
N ARG A 119 10.51 -10.71 -14.68
CA ARG A 119 9.83 -9.70 -15.49
C ARG A 119 9.83 -10.16 -16.94
N LYS A 120 8.68 -10.08 -17.60
CA LYS A 120 8.60 -10.28 -19.05
C LYS A 120 9.47 -9.22 -19.73
N ARG A 121 10.27 -9.63 -20.72
CA ARG A 121 11.09 -8.76 -21.57
C ARG A 121 10.21 -8.08 -22.64
N THR A 122 9.19 -7.37 -22.19
CA THR A 122 8.24 -6.64 -23.03
C THR A 122 8.21 -5.20 -22.54
N GLU A 123 7.89 -4.26 -23.43
CA GLU A 123 7.77 -2.84 -23.10
C GLU A 123 6.90 -2.64 -21.84
N PRO A 124 7.39 -1.89 -20.85
CA PRO A 124 6.66 -1.69 -19.60
C PRO A 124 5.43 -0.82 -19.87
N SER A 125 4.25 -1.43 -19.77
CA SER A 125 2.96 -0.74 -19.78
C SER A 125 2.44 -0.64 -18.34
N VAL A 126 1.58 0.36 -18.08
CA VAL A 126 0.89 0.51 -16.79
C VAL A 126 0.23 -0.81 -16.40
N GLU A 127 -0.44 -1.44 -17.35
CA GLU A 127 -1.15 -2.71 -17.16
C GLU A 127 -0.19 -3.85 -16.81
N SER A 128 0.93 -3.99 -17.52
CA SER A 128 1.88 -5.09 -17.26
C SER A 128 2.57 -4.96 -15.90
N VAL A 129 2.86 -3.72 -15.47
CA VAL A 129 3.42 -3.46 -14.14
C VAL A 129 2.38 -3.76 -13.04
N LEU A 130 1.12 -3.40 -13.25
CA LEU A 130 0.02 -3.72 -12.33
C LEU A 130 -0.19 -5.22 -12.19
N GLN A 131 -0.26 -5.96 -13.30
CA GLN A 131 -0.39 -7.42 -13.32
C GLN A 131 0.75 -8.10 -12.57
N HIS A 132 2.00 -7.66 -12.78
CA HIS A 132 3.16 -8.17 -12.05
C HIS A 132 3.02 -7.97 -10.54
N ARG A 133 2.52 -6.81 -10.10
CA ARG A 133 2.28 -6.51 -8.69
C ARG A 133 1.14 -7.31 -8.10
N GLN A 134 0.06 -7.51 -8.83
CA GLN A 134 -1.10 -8.32 -8.41
C GLN A 134 -0.72 -9.80 -8.28
N ALA A 135 0.08 -10.32 -9.21
CA ALA A 135 0.60 -11.68 -9.10
C ALA A 135 1.54 -11.84 -7.88
N ALA A 136 2.37 -10.83 -7.60
CA ALA A 136 3.19 -10.81 -6.40
C ALA A 136 2.35 -10.73 -5.10
N LEU A 137 1.26 -9.95 -5.12
CA LEU A 137 0.33 -9.84 -4.00
C LEU A 137 -0.35 -11.18 -3.70
N SER A 138 -0.85 -11.84 -4.75
CA SER A 138 -1.53 -13.15 -4.63
C SER A 138 -0.61 -14.18 -3.95
N ARG A 139 0.69 -14.16 -4.27
CA ARG A 139 1.70 -14.99 -3.59
C ARG A 139 2.02 -14.54 -2.16
N ALA A 140 1.92 -13.25 -1.87
CA ALA A 140 2.21 -12.69 -0.54
C ALA A 140 1.11 -13.01 0.47
N VAL A 141 -0.14 -12.90 0.04
CA VAL A 141 -1.36 -13.17 0.83
C VAL A 141 -1.64 -14.68 0.91
N GLY A 142 -1.15 -15.48 -0.04
CA GLY A 142 -1.40 -16.92 -0.08
C GLY A 142 -2.82 -17.29 -0.52
N ILE A 143 -3.59 -16.31 -1.01
CA ILE A 143 -4.94 -16.48 -1.54
C ILE A 143 -4.87 -16.20 -3.04
N LYS A 144 -5.31 -17.16 -3.87
CA LYS A 144 -5.55 -16.92 -5.30
C LYS A 144 -6.72 -15.93 -5.39
N LEU A 145 -6.42 -14.70 -5.79
CA LEU A 145 -7.42 -13.68 -6.10
C LEU A 145 -8.02 -13.96 -7.49
#